data_AF-A0A250JF22-F1
#
_entry.id   AF-A0A250JF22-F1
#
_cell.length_a   1.000
_cell.length_b   1.000
_cell.length_c   1.000
_cell.angle_alpha   90.00
_cell.angle_beta   90.00
_cell.angle_gamma   90.00
#
_symmetry.space_group_name_H-M   'P 1'
#
loop_
_entity.id
_entity.type
_entity.pdbx_description
1 polymer ?
#
loop_
_entity_poly.entity_id
_entity_poly.type
_entity_poly.pdbx_seq_one_letter_code
_entity_poly.pdbx_strand_id
1 'polypeptide(L)'
;MKEQKTTKVPPRERILAAAEELFYREGIRGVGVEAIAARAETTKMALYRHFESKDALVTEWLRLEAAREEGVLERLAAEHPGDPRAQLLGWAKYIAERLSGESDRGCPFLNSVAELPDRNHPGRQVIEAHKSAYTRRVGALCAQAGIPEPEAAASEFIFVIDGAQVCAQNMDKENAGERLLRIVRRLLEEAPRPAAPRR
;
A
#
# COMPACT_ATOMS: atom_id res chain seq x y z
N MET A 1 40.84 -8.11 -21.69
CA MET A 1 40.10 -7.51 -20.56
C MET A 1 38.77 -7.00 -21.13
N LYS A 2 37.66 -7.73 -20.96
CA LYS A 2 36.34 -7.32 -21.48
C LYS A 2 35.70 -6.39 -20.45
N GLU A 3 35.45 -5.14 -20.84
CA GLU A 3 34.71 -4.17 -20.04
C GLU A 3 33.32 -4.73 -19.70
N GLN A 4 33.03 -4.79 -18.40
CA GLN A 4 31.71 -5.07 -17.89
C GLN A 4 30.82 -3.86 -18.22
N LYS A 5 29.88 -4.02 -19.16
CA LYS A 5 28.76 -3.08 -19.32
C LYS A 5 27.95 -3.14 -18.03
N THR A 6 28.13 -2.15 -17.15
CA THR A 6 27.17 -1.87 -16.09
C THR A 6 25.83 -1.58 -16.75
N THR A 7 24.86 -2.49 -16.61
CA THR A 7 23.50 -2.30 -17.13
C THR A 7 22.85 -1.15 -16.38
N LYS A 8 22.98 0.06 -16.92
CA LYS A 8 22.34 1.27 -16.40
C LYS A 8 20.83 1.03 -16.34
N VAL A 9 20.21 1.29 -15.18
CA VAL A 9 18.76 1.18 -14.99
C VAL A 9 18.02 1.91 -16.13
N PRO A 10 17.06 1.27 -16.82
CA PRO A 10 16.35 1.86 -17.94
C PRO A 10 15.75 3.24 -17.59
N PRO A 11 15.73 4.21 -18.54
CA PRO A 11 15.19 5.55 -18.27
C PRO A 11 13.77 5.56 -17.70
N ARG A 12 12.88 4.68 -18.20
CA ARG A 12 11.51 4.54 -17.70
C ARG A 12 11.47 4.20 -16.20
N GLU A 13 12.31 3.27 -15.75
CA GLU A 13 12.38 2.85 -14.34
C GLU A 13 12.95 3.96 -13.46
N ARG A 14 13.98 4.68 -13.91
CA ARG A 14 14.52 5.84 -13.18
C ARG A 14 13.49 6.95 -13.01
N ILE A 15 12.69 7.23 -14.05
CA ILE A 15 11.59 8.19 -13.98
C ILE A 15 10.54 7.74 -12.98
N LEU A 16 10.12 6.48 -13.03
CA LEU A 16 9.10 5.95 -12.11
C LEU A 16 9.57 5.99 -10.66
N ALA A 17 10.82 5.60 -10.39
CA ALA A 17 11.41 5.66 -9.05
C ALA A 17 11.51 7.10 -8.52
N ALA A 18 11.92 8.05 -9.36
CA ALA A 18 11.95 9.46 -9.00
C ALA A 18 10.55 10.02 -8.72
N ALA A 19 9.56 9.62 -9.52
CA ALA A 19 8.18 10.03 -9.35
C ALA A 19 7.57 9.46 -8.06
N GLU A 20 7.80 8.18 -7.77
CA GLU A 20 7.38 7.52 -6.53
C GLU A 20 7.89 8.27 -5.30
N GLU A 21 9.20 8.54 -5.23
CA GLU A 21 9.80 9.24 -4.11
C GLU A 21 9.18 10.62 -3.92
N LEU A 22 9.11 11.41 -5.00
CA LEU A 22 8.61 12.78 -4.94
C LEU A 22 7.10 12.82 -4.64
N PHE A 23 6.29 11.99 -5.31
CA PHE A 23 4.85 11.96 -5.06
C PHE A 23 4.52 11.49 -3.65
N TYR A 24 5.23 10.50 -3.12
CA TYR A 24 5.00 10.03 -1.76
C TYR A 24 5.39 11.10 -0.73
N ARG A 25 6.55 11.73 -0.89
CA ARG A 25 7.08 12.69 0.10
C ARG A 25 6.44 14.06 -0.01
N GLU A 26 6.28 14.59 -1.21
CA GLU A 26 5.91 15.99 -1.46
C GLU A 26 4.49 16.15 -2.00
N GLY A 27 3.84 15.06 -2.39
CA GLY A 27 2.48 15.05 -2.91
C GLY A 27 2.39 15.21 -4.43
N ILE A 28 1.28 14.75 -5.00
CA ILE A 28 1.08 14.72 -6.45
C ILE A 28 1.01 16.13 -7.03
N ARG A 29 0.24 17.03 -6.43
CA ARG A 29 0.01 18.39 -6.95
C ARG A 29 1.24 19.28 -6.82
N GLY A 30 1.98 19.15 -5.71
CA GLY A 30 3.18 19.95 -5.43
C GLY A 30 4.35 19.64 -6.36
N VAL A 31 4.44 18.40 -6.87
CA VAL A 31 5.59 17.95 -7.68
C VAL A 31 5.41 18.26 -9.16
N GLY A 32 6.29 19.09 -9.72
CA GLY A 32 6.37 19.35 -11.16
C GLY A 32 7.07 18.23 -11.95
N VAL A 33 6.75 18.09 -13.24
CA VAL A 33 7.42 17.10 -14.11
C VAL A 33 8.90 17.42 -14.34
N GLU A 34 9.29 18.68 -14.22
CA GLU A 34 10.66 19.16 -14.24
C GLU A 34 11.47 18.63 -13.06
N ALA A 35 10.89 18.63 -11.84
CA ALA A 35 11.53 18.09 -10.65
C ALA A 35 11.77 16.59 -10.78
N ILE A 36 10.77 15.85 -11.30
CA ILE A 36 10.89 14.41 -11.58
C ILE A 36 11.98 14.16 -12.61
N ALA A 37 12.00 14.92 -13.72
CA ALA A 37 13.00 14.75 -14.76
C ALA A 37 14.42 15.03 -14.26
N ALA A 38 14.60 16.08 -13.44
CA ALA A 38 15.89 16.40 -12.82
C ALA A 38 16.34 15.27 -11.88
N ARG A 39 15.45 14.78 -11.00
CA ARG A 39 15.73 13.68 -10.06
C ARG A 39 16.02 12.36 -10.76
N ALA A 40 15.42 12.14 -11.93
CA ALA A 40 15.66 10.97 -12.78
C ALA A 40 16.84 11.14 -13.75
N GLU A 41 17.60 12.24 -13.65
CA GLU A 41 18.71 12.58 -14.55
C GLU A 41 18.31 12.40 -16.04
N THR A 42 17.23 13.07 -16.42
CA THR A 42 16.68 13.07 -17.78
C THR A 42 16.07 14.43 -18.11
N THR A 43 15.45 14.56 -19.28
CA THR A 43 14.73 15.77 -19.68
C THR A 43 13.22 15.55 -19.62
N LYS A 44 12.45 16.64 -19.47
CA LYS A 44 10.98 16.61 -19.59
C LYS A 44 10.52 15.96 -20.90
N MET A 45 11.20 16.26 -22.01
CA MET A 45 10.91 15.64 -23.31
C MET A 45 11.13 14.12 -23.28
N ALA A 46 12.23 13.64 -22.70
CA ALA A 46 12.48 12.21 -22.58
C ALA A 46 11.50 11.52 -21.61
N LEU A 47 11.06 12.20 -20.54
CA LEU A 47 10.00 11.71 -19.67
C LEU A 47 8.71 11.45 -20.45
N TYR A 48 8.28 12.41 -21.27
CA TYR A 48 7.06 12.26 -22.07
C TYR A 48 7.15 11.23 -23.21
N ARG A 49 8.37 10.78 -23.57
CA ARG A 49 8.53 9.61 -24.46
C ARG A 49 8.18 8.28 -23.78
N HIS A 50 8.18 8.24 -22.45
CA HIS A 50 7.87 7.04 -21.67
C HIS A 50 6.50 7.08 -20.99
N PHE A 51 5.99 8.27 -20.67
CA PHE A 51 4.70 8.47 -20.02
C PHE A 51 3.95 9.58 -20.73
N GLU A 52 2.74 9.28 -21.22
CA GLU A 52 1.94 10.21 -22.02
C GLU A 52 1.58 11.51 -21.27
N SER A 53 1.38 11.41 -19.96
CA SER A 53 1.05 12.54 -19.09
C SER A 53 1.62 12.33 -17.68
N LYS A 54 1.55 13.38 -16.86
CA LYS A 54 1.83 13.25 -15.41
C LYS A 54 0.82 12.31 -14.75
N ASP A 55 -0.44 12.37 -15.15
CA ASP A 55 -1.50 11.50 -14.61
C ASP A 55 -1.26 10.02 -14.97
N ALA A 56 -0.73 9.75 -16.17
CA ALA A 56 -0.29 8.41 -16.55
C ALA A 56 0.86 7.92 -15.66
N LEU A 57 1.83 8.79 -15.35
CA LEU A 57 2.93 8.48 -14.43
C LEU A 57 2.44 8.24 -12.98
N VAL A 58 1.51 9.06 -12.48
CA VAL A 58 0.84 8.85 -11.18
C VAL A 58 0.11 7.51 -11.15
N THR A 59 -0.60 7.18 -12.23
CA THR A 59 -1.35 5.93 -12.34
C THR A 59 -0.41 4.72 -12.33
N GLU A 60 0.71 4.79 -13.03
CA GLU A 60 1.73 3.73 -13.04
C GLU A 60 2.39 3.56 -11.67
N TRP A 61 2.68 4.65 -10.97
CA TRP A 61 3.17 4.59 -9.59
C TRP A 61 2.15 3.94 -8.64
N LEU A 62 0.87 4.32 -8.71
CA LEU A 62 -0.18 3.71 -7.87
C LEU A 62 -0.37 2.21 -8.16
N ARG A 63 -0.20 1.78 -9.42
CA ARG A 63 -0.21 0.35 -9.77
C ARG A 63 0.97 -0.40 -9.16
N LEU A 64 2.15 0.23 -9.14
CA LEU A 64 3.34 -0.33 -8.50
C LEU A 64 3.12 -0.49 -6.99
N GLU A 65 2.55 0.50 -6.31
CA GLU A 65 2.19 0.39 -4.89
C GLU A 65 1.18 -0.73 -4.64
N ALA A 66 0.16 -0.84 -5.50
CA ALA A 66 -0.86 -1.89 -5.37
C ALA A 66 -0.24 -3.29 -5.51
N ALA A 67 0.64 -3.47 -6.50
CA ALA A 67 1.37 -4.72 -6.69
C ALA A 67 2.31 -5.05 -5.52
N ARG A 68 2.92 -4.05 -4.87
CA ARG A 68 3.75 -4.25 -3.67
C ARG A 68 2.94 -4.73 -2.49
N GLU A 69 1.80 -4.09 -2.20
CA GLU A 69 0.91 -4.53 -1.13
C GLU A 69 0.36 -5.93 -1.39
N GLU A 70 -0.06 -6.23 -2.62
CA GLU A 70 -0.50 -7.57 -3.02
C GLU A 70 0.60 -8.61 -2.80
N GLY A 71 1.83 -8.30 -3.22
CA GLY A 71 2.98 -9.19 -3.00
C GLY A 71 3.29 -9.44 -1.52
N VAL A 72 3.01 -8.49 -0.62
CA VAL A 72 3.15 -8.73 0.83
C VAL A 72 2.09 -9.71 1.31
N LEU A 73 0.83 -9.54 0.88
CA LEU A 73 -0.25 -10.44 1.26
C LEU A 73 -0.03 -11.86 0.71
N GLU A 74 0.49 -11.99 -0.52
CA GLU A 74 0.91 -13.28 -1.09
C GLU A 74 2.00 -13.94 -0.25
N ARG A 75 3.03 -13.18 0.16
CA ARG A 75 4.08 -13.70 1.07
C ARG A 75 3.49 -14.19 2.40
N LEU A 76 2.63 -13.39 3.03
CA LEU A 76 1.97 -13.77 4.27
C LEU A 76 1.12 -15.04 4.13
N ALA A 77 0.43 -15.20 3.00
CA ALA A 77 -0.34 -16.41 2.70
C ALA A 77 0.56 -17.65 2.55
N ALA A 78 1.75 -17.48 1.96
CA ALA A 78 2.75 -18.55 1.84
C ALA A 78 3.43 -18.89 3.18
N GLU A 79 3.68 -17.90 4.03
CA GLU A 79 4.28 -18.07 5.37
C GLU A 79 3.31 -18.69 6.38
N HIS A 80 2.01 -18.46 6.21
CA HIS A 80 0.95 -18.92 7.10
C HIS A 80 -0.14 -19.73 6.36
N PRO A 81 0.21 -20.87 5.75
CA PRO A 81 -0.73 -21.67 4.98
C PRO A 81 -1.81 -22.26 5.90
N GLY A 82 -3.08 -21.99 5.56
CA GLY A 82 -4.23 -22.47 6.34
C GLY A 82 -4.47 -21.74 7.67
N ASP A 83 -3.73 -20.67 7.97
CA ASP A 83 -3.93 -19.85 9.17
C ASP A 83 -4.34 -18.41 8.78
N PRO A 84 -5.64 -18.17 8.49
CA PRO A 84 -6.13 -16.85 8.10
C PRO A 84 -5.98 -15.80 9.21
N ARG A 85 -5.97 -16.19 10.49
CA ARG A 85 -5.75 -15.25 11.60
C ARG A 85 -4.30 -14.76 11.63
N ALA A 86 -3.34 -15.67 11.42
CA ALA A 86 -1.94 -15.29 11.32
C ALA A 86 -1.67 -14.41 10.10
N GLN A 87 -2.35 -14.64 8.97
CA GLN A 87 -2.26 -13.76 7.79
C GLN A 87 -2.78 -12.35 8.08
N LEU A 88 -3.97 -12.21 8.68
CA LEU A 88 -4.55 -10.92 9.07
C LEU A 88 -3.66 -10.17 10.07
N LEU A 89 -3.16 -10.87 11.09
CA LEU A 89 -2.25 -10.28 12.08
C LEU A 89 -0.90 -9.92 11.46
N GLY A 90 -0.37 -10.75 10.57
CA GLY A 90 0.87 -10.51 9.84
C GLY A 90 0.78 -9.25 8.99
N TRP A 91 -0.36 -9.01 8.36
CA TRP A 91 -0.59 -7.78 7.62
C TRP A 91 -0.61 -6.55 8.53
N ALA A 92 -1.30 -6.63 9.67
CA ALA A 92 -1.30 -5.55 10.65
C ALA A 92 0.12 -5.25 11.21
N LYS A 93 0.96 -6.27 11.37
CA LYS A 93 2.38 -6.12 11.75
C LYS A 93 3.18 -5.41 10.67
N TYR A 94 3.04 -5.82 9.41
CA TYR A 94 3.69 -5.15 8.28
C TYR A 94 3.35 -3.65 8.25
N ILE A 95 2.07 -3.29 8.44
CA ILE A 95 1.67 -1.89 8.53
C ILE A 95 2.28 -1.22 9.77
N ALA A 96 2.21 -1.84 10.94
CA ALA A 96 2.77 -1.28 12.18
C ALA A 96 4.28 -0.99 12.08
N GLU A 97 5.05 -1.88 11.46
CA GLU A 97 6.48 -1.70 11.19
C GLU A 97 6.75 -0.48 10.31
N ARG A 98 5.92 -0.27 9.28
CA ARG A 98 6.02 0.92 8.42
C ARG A 98 5.72 2.22 9.15
N LEU A 99 4.79 2.21 10.11
CA LEU A 99 4.46 3.39 10.92
C LEU A 99 5.60 3.81 11.83
N SER A 100 6.36 2.85 12.35
CA SER A 100 7.52 3.10 13.21
C SER A 100 8.82 3.39 12.45
N GLY A 101 8.86 3.10 11.14
CA GLY A 101 10.02 3.32 10.28
C GLY A 101 10.18 4.75 9.74
N GLU A 102 11.07 4.89 8.75
CA GLU A 102 11.38 6.15 8.05
C GLU A 102 10.22 6.67 7.17
N SER A 103 9.18 5.87 6.98
CA SER A 103 7.99 6.19 6.17
C SER A 103 7.01 7.05 6.99
N ASP A 104 7.20 8.36 7.02
CA ASP A 104 6.41 9.29 7.83
C ASP A 104 5.09 9.77 7.19
N ARG A 105 4.86 9.48 5.91
CA ARG A 105 3.68 9.98 5.15
C ARG A 105 2.50 9.01 5.13
N GLY A 106 2.52 7.92 5.89
CA GLY A 106 1.39 6.97 5.97
C GLY A 106 1.04 6.31 4.62
N CYS A 107 -0.25 6.16 4.32
CA CYS A 107 -0.73 5.40 3.16
C CYS A 107 -0.61 6.19 1.83
N PRO A 108 0.11 5.67 0.81
CA PRO A 108 0.22 6.36 -0.48
C PRO A 108 -1.13 6.56 -1.17
N PHE A 109 -2.06 5.60 -1.04
CA PHE A 109 -3.38 5.68 -1.65
C PHE A 109 -4.27 6.75 -1.01
N LEU A 110 -4.30 6.84 0.33
CA LEU A 110 -5.14 7.83 1.02
C LEU A 110 -4.66 9.26 0.76
N ASN A 111 -3.34 9.47 0.76
CA ASN A 111 -2.75 10.76 0.38
C ASN A 111 -3.15 11.13 -1.05
N SER A 112 -3.08 10.17 -1.97
CA SER A 112 -3.45 10.38 -3.38
C SER A 112 -4.94 10.67 -3.55
N VAL A 113 -5.82 10.04 -2.77
CA VAL A 113 -7.28 10.33 -2.78
C VAL A 113 -7.55 11.79 -2.43
N ALA A 114 -6.86 12.34 -1.43
CA ALA A 114 -6.99 13.75 -1.05
C ALA A 114 -6.54 14.71 -2.16
N GLU A 115 -5.57 14.29 -2.97
CA GLU A 115 -5.02 15.08 -4.07
C GLU A 115 -5.75 14.88 -5.42
N LEU A 116 -6.56 13.85 -5.54
CA LEU A 116 -7.28 13.49 -6.76
C LEU A 116 -8.81 13.44 -6.51
N PRO A 117 -9.49 14.60 -6.45
CA PRO A 117 -10.92 14.68 -6.12
C PRO A 117 -11.82 14.18 -7.25
N ASP A 118 -11.36 14.25 -8.51
CA ASP A 118 -12.11 13.72 -9.65
C ASP A 118 -12.04 12.19 -9.66
N ARG A 119 -13.19 11.54 -9.43
CA ARG A 119 -13.32 10.07 -9.44
C ARG A 119 -13.01 9.46 -10.81
N ASN A 120 -13.12 10.23 -11.90
CA ASN A 120 -12.80 9.74 -13.24
C ASN A 120 -11.29 9.74 -13.53
N HIS A 121 -10.47 10.35 -12.68
CA HIS A 121 -9.02 10.34 -12.83
C HIS A 121 -8.51 8.88 -12.84
N PRO A 122 -7.61 8.49 -13.77
CA PRO A 122 -7.16 7.09 -13.91
C PRO A 122 -6.50 6.54 -12.63
N GLY A 123 -5.75 7.37 -11.91
CA GLY A 123 -5.20 7.02 -10.59
C GLY A 123 -6.28 6.71 -9.54
N ARG A 124 -7.46 7.36 -9.60
CA ARG A 124 -8.58 7.08 -8.68
C ARG A 124 -9.20 5.73 -8.97
N GLN A 125 -9.33 5.35 -10.23
CA GLN A 125 -9.80 4.02 -10.62
C GLN A 125 -8.85 2.92 -10.11
N VAL A 126 -7.53 3.13 -10.17
CA VAL A 126 -6.54 2.20 -9.60
C VAL A 126 -6.71 2.07 -8.08
N ILE A 127 -6.82 3.20 -7.36
CA ILE A 127 -7.01 3.19 -5.90
C ILE A 127 -8.29 2.44 -5.52
N GLU A 128 -9.40 2.74 -6.19
CA GLU A 128 -10.71 2.14 -5.88
C GLU A 128 -10.74 0.64 -6.21
N ALA A 129 -10.14 0.23 -7.34
CA ALA A 129 -9.99 -1.18 -7.69
C ALA A 129 -9.13 -1.93 -6.68
N HIS A 130 -7.99 -1.35 -6.27
CA HIS A 130 -7.08 -1.91 -5.26
C HIS A 130 -7.79 -2.08 -3.92
N LYS A 131 -8.39 -1.00 -3.39
CA LYS A 131 -9.12 -1.04 -2.11
C LYS A 131 -10.28 -2.05 -2.14
N SER A 132 -11.01 -2.13 -3.25
CA SER A 132 -12.09 -3.11 -3.43
C SER A 132 -11.58 -4.57 -3.43
N ALA A 133 -10.48 -4.85 -4.15
CA ALA A 133 -9.86 -6.17 -4.16
C ALA A 133 -9.31 -6.55 -2.78
N TYR A 134 -8.66 -5.60 -2.12
CA TYR A 134 -8.10 -5.76 -0.80
C TYR A 134 -9.19 -6.04 0.26
N THR A 135 -10.29 -5.28 0.29
CA THR A 135 -11.43 -5.55 1.19
C THR A 135 -12.05 -6.93 0.95
N ARG A 136 -12.21 -7.35 -0.31
CA ARG A 136 -12.70 -8.72 -0.62
C ARG A 136 -11.77 -9.80 -0.07
N ARG A 137 -10.46 -9.62 -0.20
CA ARG A 137 -9.47 -10.58 0.30
C ARG A 137 -9.50 -10.68 1.82
N VAL A 138 -9.55 -9.54 2.52
CA VAL A 138 -9.70 -9.50 3.98
C VAL A 138 -11.00 -10.17 4.40
N GLY A 139 -12.12 -9.91 3.72
CA GLY A 139 -13.40 -10.59 3.98
C GLY A 139 -13.32 -12.11 3.83
N ALA A 140 -12.63 -12.61 2.80
CA ALA A 140 -12.39 -14.04 2.63
C ALA A 140 -11.56 -14.63 3.79
N LEU A 141 -10.53 -13.92 4.25
CA LEU A 141 -9.73 -14.35 5.42
C LEU A 141 -10.55 -14.32 6.70
N CYS A 142 -11.38 -13.29 6.93
CA CYS A 142 -12.30 -13.24 8.06
C CYS A 142 -13.26 -14.43 8.06
N ALA A 143 -13.84 -14.77 6.91
CA ALA A 143 -14.72 -15.93 6.76
C ALA A 143 -13.99 -17.25 7.07
N GLN A 144 -12.79 -17.45 6.51
CA GLN A 144 -11.97 -18.65 6.78
C GLN A 144 -11.55 -18.74 8.25
N ALA A 145 -11.36 -17.60 8.92
CA ALA A 145 -11.08 -17.53 10.35
C ALA A 145 -12.32 -17.80 11.22
N GLY A 146 -13.53 -17.88 10.67
CA GLY A 146 -14.76 -18.03 11.44
C GLY A 146 -15.14 -16.76 12.21
N ILE A 147 -14.74 -15.59 11.70
CA ILE A 147 -15.16 -14.29 12.23
C ILE A 147 -16.61 -14.04 11.82
N PRO A 148 -17.53 -13.72 12.77
CA PRO A 148 -18.90 -13.34 12.45
C PRO A 148 -18.94 -12.12 11.52
N GLU A 149 -19.95 -12.04 10.65
CA GLU A 149 -20.15 -10.91 9.73
C GLU A 149 -18.86 -10.50 8.97
N PRO A 150 -18.27 -11.42 8.19
CA PRO A 150 -16.90 -11.26 7.67
C PRO A 150 -16.70 -10.03 6.79
N GLU A 151 -17.76 -9.55 6.11
CA GLU A 151 -17.70 -8.32 5.31
C GLU A 151 -17.67 -7.05 6.18
N ALA A 152 -18.42 -7.03 7.28
CA ALA A 152 -18.39 -5.95 8.25
C ALA A 152 -17.05 -5.93 8.98
N ALA A 153 -16.59 -7.09 9.46
CA ALA A 153 -15.28 -7.24 10.09
C ALA A 153 -14.16 -6.79 9.14
N ALA A 154 -14.21 -7.18 7.87
CA ALA A 154 -13.23 -6.69 6.89
C ALA A 154 -13.22 -5.16 6.80
N SER A 155 -14.39 -4.52 6.75
CA SER A 155 -14.49 -3.06 6.72
C SER A 155 -13.86 -2.42 7.97
N GLU A 156 -14.13 -2.97 9.15
CA GLU A 156 -13.52 -2.51 10.41
C GLU A 156 -11.99 -2.67 10.40
N PHE A 157 -11.48 -3.80 9.94
CA PHE A 157 -10.05 -4.04 9.75
C PHE A 157 -9.42 -2.96 8.85
N ILE A 158 -10.05 -2.65 7.71
CA ILE A 158 -9.59 -1.62 6.79
C ILE A 158 -9.62 -0.24 7.46
N PHE A 159 -10.69 0.11 8.17
CA PHE A 159 -10.81 1.40 8.84
C PHE A 159 -9.75 1.61 9.91
N VAL A 160 -9.45 0.58 10.71
CA VAL A 160 -8.40 0.65 11.73
C VAL A 160 -7.02 0.79 11.09
N ILE A 161 -6.73 0.06 10.00
CA ILE A 161 -5.46 0.15 9.28
C ILE A 161 -5.29 1.54 8.64
N ASP A 162 -6.31 2.03 7.94
CA ASP A 162 -6.28 3.34 7.30
C ASP A 162 -6.22 4.46 8.35
N GLY A 163 -7.00 4.34 9.42
CA GLY A 163 -6.99 5.24 10.56
C GLY A 163 -5.63 5.31 11.24
N ALA A 164 -4.99 4.17 11.50
CA ALA A 164 -3.65 4.14 12.10
C ALA A 164 -2.60 4.86 11.24
N GLN A 165 -2.66 4.69 9.92
CA GLN A 165 -1.76 5.37 8.98
C GLN A 165 -1.99 6.88 8.90
N VAL A 166 -3.23 7.34 9.08
CA VAL A 166 -3.52 8.77 9.16
C VAL A 166 -3.09 9.32 10.53
N CYS A 167 -3.48 8.67 11.63
CA CYS A 167 -3.15 9.12 12.98
C CYS A 167 -1.64 9.18 13.22
N ALA A 168 -0.84 8.26 12.67
CA ALA A 168 0.62 8.33 12.78
C ALA A 168 1.24 9.60 12.18
N GLN A 169 0.53 10.33 11.30
CA GLN A 169 0.99 11.57 10.70
C GLN A 169 0.67 12.82 11.54
N ASN A 170 -0.29 12.74 12.46
CA ASN A 170 -0.80 13.91 13.19
C ASN A 170 -1.05 13.69 14.70
N MET A 171 -0.79 12.48 15.19
CA MET A 171 -0.86 12.07 16.60
C MET A 171 0.45 11.38 17.02
N ASP A 172 0.46 10.84 18.24
CA ASP A 172 1.53 10.00 18.82
C ASP A 172 1.96 8.88 17.86
N LYS A 173 3.04 9.13 17.11
CA LYS A 173 3.60 8.24 16.08
C LYS A 173 4.22 7.01 16.72
N GLU A 174 4.89 7.18 17.86
CA GLU A 174 5.63 6.14 18.56
C GLU A 174 4.73 4.97 18.94
N ASN A 175 3.49 5.24 19.34
CA ASN A 175 2.55 4.21 19.79
C ASN A 175 1.51 3.78 18.75
N ALA A 176 1.48 4.38 17.56
CA ALA A 176 0.45 4.10 16.55
C ALA A 176 0.43 2.63 16.11
N GLY A 177 1.62 2.05 15.86
CA GLY A 177 1.77 0.64 15.48
C GLY A 177 1.33 -0.33 16.59
N GLU A 178 1.71 -0.06 17.84
CA GLU A 178 1.31 -0.90 18.98
C GLU A 178 -0.21 -0.88 19.19
N ARG A 179 -0.83 0.31 19.07
CA ARG A 179 -2.28 0.49 19.18
C ARG A 179 -3.02 -0.23 18.05
N LEU A 180 -2.54 -0.14 16.81
CA LEU A 180 -3.07 -0.90 15.67
C LEU A 180 -3.08 -2.41 15.98
N LEU A 181 -1.94 -2.96 16.41
CA LEU A 181 -1.82 -4.38 16.73
C LEU A 181 -2.75 -4.80 17.88
N ARG A 182 -2.91 -3.95 18.89
CA ARG A 182 -3.83 -4.21 20.00
C ARG A 182 -5.29 -4.29 19.55
N ILE A 183 -5.72 -3.38 18.68
CA ILE A 183 -7.09 -3.36 18.14
C ILE A 183 -7.32 -4.60 17.26
N VAL A 184 -6.39 -4.90 16.35
CA VAL A 184 -6.48 -6.07 15.47
C VAL A 184 -6.56 -7.37 16.26
N ARG A 185 -5.76 -7.53 17.32
CA ARG A 185 -5.85 -8.74 18.18
C ARG A 185 -7.24 -8.89 18.79
N ARG A 186 -7.86 -7.81 19.27
CA ARG A 186 -9.23 -7.86 19.82
C ARG A 186 -10.24 -8.30 18.77
N LEU A 187 -10.18 -7.73 17.56
CA LEU A 187 -11.06 -8.13 16.44
C LEU A 187 -10.90 -9.63 16.09
N LEU A 188 -9.69 -10.19 16.25
CA LEU A 188 -9.44 -11.63 16.02
C LEU A 188 -9.85 -12.53 17.20
N GLU A 189 -9.88 -12.01 18.42
CA GLU A 189 -10.20 -12.71 19.67
C GLU A 189 -11.70 -12.77 19.96
N GLU A 190 -12.45 -11.71 19.62
CA GLU A 190 -13.91 -11.66 19.74
C GLU A 190 -14.60 -12.67 18.79
N ALA A 191 -13.87 -13.21 17.83
CA ALA A 191 -14.33 -14.27 16.94
C ALA A 191 -14.10 -15.68 17.51
N PRO A 192 -15.12 -16.58 17.51
CA PRO A 192 -14.96 -17.96 17.92
C PRO A 192 -13.77 -18.63 17.21
N ARG A 193 -12.89 -19.29 17.97
CA ARG A 193 -11.82 -20.10 17.35
C ARG A 193 -12.48 -21.25 16.56
N PRO A 194 -12.13 -21.45 15.27
CA PRO A 194 -12.58 -22.61 14.53
C PRO A 194 -12.10 -23.86 15.27
N ALA A 195 -12.98 -24.84 15.42
CA ALA A 195 -12.62 -26.10 16.03
C ALA A 195 -11.48 -26.74 15.23
N ALA A 196 -10.44 -27.22 15.92
CA ALA A 196 -9.34 -27.92 15.28
C ALA A 196 -9.88 -29.08 14.42
N PRO A 197 -9.30 -29.34 13.22
CA PRO A 197 -9.74 -30.44 12.39
C PRO A 197 -9.64 -31.74 13.19
N ARG A 198 -10.78 -32.42 13.34
CA ARG A 198 -10.81 -33.75 13.95
C ARG A 198 -10.00 -34.68 13.03
N ARG A 199 -8.91 -35.23 13.58
CA ARG A 199 -8.10 -36.27 12.93
C ARG A 199 -8.90 -37.57 12.80
#